data_AF-A0A0N5AW91-F1
#
_entry.id   AF-A0A0N5AW91-F1
#
_cell.length_a   1.000
_cell.length_b   1.000
_cell.length_c   1.000
_cell.angle_alpha   90.00
_cell.angle_beta   90.00
_cell.angle_gamma   90.00
#
_symmetry.space_group_name_H-M   'P 1'
#
loop_
_entity.id
_entity.type
_entity.pdbx_description
1 polymer ?
#
loop_
_entity_poly.entity_id
_entity_poly.type
_entity_poly.pdbx_seq_one_letter_code
_entity_poly.pdbx_strand_id
1 'polypeptide(L)'
;MDSAIDSDNEKLLVQSENELLREILDTEDAYVDSLRIIAEEYMPLFDTTDPERTKVMKKFKSLIFGAIEDVYIYHTNIIYPDLIAINKKDEIPSVKKFAEVIANRKDAFDPYAFYVQGRPASKMLLAYNLGQHKSLKLIDAALSSKNKAAF
;
A
#
# COMPACT_ATOMS: atom_id res chain seq x y z
N MET A 1 -35.25 1.04 34.96
CA MET A 1 -34.06 0.18 35.10
C MET A 1 -33.61 -0.31 33.73
N ASP A 2 -34.53 -0.75 32.86
CA ASP A 2 -34.24 -1.11 31.46
C ASP A 2 -33.63 0.01 30.59
N SER A 3 -34.02 1.27 30.78
CA SER A 3 -33.52 2.40 29.99
C SER A 3 -32.03 2.72 30.19
N ALA A 4 -31.45 2.32 31.33
CA ALA A 4 -30.04 2.58 31.63
C ALA A 4 -29.13 1.52 30.98
N ILE A 5 -29.59 0.26 30.98
CA ILE A 5 -28.89 -0.89 30.38
C ILE A 5 -28.81 -0.72 28.85
N ASP A 6 -29.87 -0.21 28.24
CA ASP A 6 -29.90 0.10 26.80
C ASP A 6 -28.92 1.23 26.43
N SER A 7 -28.84 2.27 27.26
CA SER A 7 -27.91 3.40 27.04
C SER A 7 -26.44 3.04 27.22
N ASP A 8 -26.13 2.09 28.12
CA ASP A 8 -24.77 1.62 28.34
C ASP A 8 -24.32 0.66 27.22
N ASN A 9 -25.22 -0.18 26.73
CA ASN A 9 -24.97 -1.02 25.56
C ASN A 9 -24.73 -0.18 24.29
N GLU A 10 -25.52 0.87 24.06
CA GLU A 10 -25.34 1.78 22.92
C GLU A 10 -23.97 2.49 22.97
N LYS A 11 -23.54 2.93 24.16
CA LYS A 11 -22.19 3.51 24.34
C LYS A 11 -21.07 2.52 24.07
N LEU A 12 -21.21 1.27 24.52
CA LEU A 12 -20.23 0.21 24.28
C LEU A 12 -20.10 -0.11 22.79
N LEU A 13 -21.22 -0.16 22.07
CA LEU A 13 -21.22 -0.36 20.61
C LEU A 13 -20.52 0.79 19.90
N VAL A 14 -20.84 2.05 20.23
CA VAL A 14 -20.17 3.22 19.65
C VAL A 14 -18.68 3.23 19.97
N GLN A 15 -18.27 2.85 21.18
CA GLN A 15 -16.85 2.72 21.53
C GLN A 15 -16.15 1.66 20.67
N SER A 16 -16.75 0.49 20.51
CA SER A 16 -16.22 -0.58 19.66
C SER A 16 -16.08 -0.16 18.19
N GLU A 17 -17.06 0.56 17.65
CA GLU A 17 -17.00 1.09 16.28
C GLU A 17 -15.88 2.11 16.10
N ASN A 18 -15.65 2.96 17.10
CA ASN A 18 -14.57 3.94 17.09
C ASN A 18 -13.18 3.28 17.12
N GLU A 19 -13.02 2.22 17.92
CA GLU A 19 -11.77 1.46 17.99
C GLU A 19 -11.46 0.78 16.65
N LEU A 20 -12.46 0.15 16.04
CA LEU A 20 -12.33 -0.49 14.74
C LEU A 20 -11.94 0.51 13.64
N LEU A 21 -12.55 1.71 13.62
CA LEU A 21 -12.20 2.74 12.64
C LEU A 21 -10.80 3.29 12.84
N ARG A 22 -10.35 3.43 14.09
CA ARG A 22 -8.95 3.80 14.38
C ARG A 22 -7.99 2.75 13.87
N GLU A 23 -8.26 1.47 14.13
CA GLU A 23 -7.43 0.37 13.63
C GLU A 23 -7.35 0.38 12.09
N ILE A 24 -8.47 0.62 11.40
CA ILE A 24 -8.49 0.75 9.94
C ILE A 24 -7.61 1.91 9.47
N LEU A 25 -7.67 3.07 10.12
CA LEU A 25 -6.87 4.22 9.76
C LEU A 25 -5.38 3.98 10.00
N ASP A 26 -5.03 3.41 11.15
CA ASP A 26 -3.65 3.10 11.51
C ASP A 26 -3.05 2.05 10.57
N THR A 27 -3.83 1.03 10.22
CA THR A 27 -3.40 0.00 9.28
C THR A 27 -3.30 0.51 7.84
N GLU A 28 -4.20 1.41 7.42
CA GLU A 28 -4.11 2.07 6.12
C GLU A 28 -2.88 2.98 6.03
N ASP A 29 -2.57 3.75 7.09
CA ASP A 29 -1.38 4.60 7.15
C ASP A 29 -0.09 3.78 6.95
N ALA A 30 0.02 2.68 7.70
CA ALA A 30 1.14 1.75 7.57
C ALA A 30 1.19 1.07 6.18
N TYR A 31 0.03 0.80 5.58
CA TYR A 31 -0.06 0.24 4.23
C TYR A 31 0.42 1.23 3.17
N VAL A 32 -0.02 2.49 3.23
CA VAL A 32 0.42 3.57 2.32
C VAL A 32 1.92 3.79 2.44
N ASP A 33 2.49 3.80 3.66
CA ASP A 33 3.94 3.93 3.82
C ASP A 33 4.71 2.73 3.24
N SER A 34 4.18 1.52 3.40
CA SER A 34 4.76 0.32 2.78
C SER A 34 4.75 0.41 1.25
N LEU A 35 3.67 0.92 0.66
CA LEU A 35 3.55 1.15 -0.78
C LEU A 35 4.49 2.27 -1.26
N ARG A 36 4.62 3.35 -0.50
CA ARG A 36 5.55 4.45 -0.75
C ARG A 36 6.98 3.94 -0.87
N ILE A 37 7.42 3.13 0.09
CA ILE A 37 8.77 2.53 0.05
C ILE A 37 8.98 1.74 -1.26
N ILE A 38 8.00 0.95 -1.70
CA ILE A 38 8.10 0.20 -2.95
C ILE A 38 8.20 1.14 -4.16
N ALA A 39 7.29 2.11 -4.25
CA ALA A 39 7.16 3.00 -5.40
C ALA A 39 8.30 4.03 -5.50
N GLU A 40 8.75 4.57 -4.37
CA GLU A 40 9.69 5.68 -4.33
C GLU A 40 11.14 5.24 -4.06
N GLU A 41 11.36 4.06 -3.48
CA GLU A 41 12.71 3.59 -3.14
C GLU A 41 13.15 2.40 -4.00
N TYR A 42 12.29 1.38 -4.19
CA TYR A 42 12.66 0.17 -4.93
C TYR A 42 12.46 0.28 -6.45
N MET A 43 11.32 0.82 -6.89
CA MET A 43 11.00 0.95 -8.31
C MET A 43 12.01 1.82 -9.09
N PRO A 44 12.57 2.92 -8.52
CA PRO A 44 13.58 3.71 -9.21
C PRO A 44 14.93 3.00 -9.40
N LEU A 45 15.21 1.92 -8.65
CA LEU A 45 16.43 1.12 -8.84
C LEU A 45 16.49 0.41 -10.19
N PHE A 46 15.35 0.32 -10.89
CA PHE A 46 15.25 -0.21 -12.25
C PHE A 46 15.42 0.86 -13.32
N ASP A 47 15.46 2.14 -12.95
CA ASP A 47 15.70 3.21 -13.91
C ASP A 47 17.21 3.28 -14.22
N THR A 48 17.54 3.38 -15.50
CA THR A 48 18.94 3.34 -15.97
C THR A 48 19.16 4.39 -17.04
N THR A 49 20.35 5.00 -17.03
CA THR A 49 20.78 5.95 -18.06
C THR A 49 21.37 5.26 -19.29
N ASP A 50 21.55 3.94 -19.25
CA ASP A 50 22.06 3.14 -20.37
C ASP A 50 20.93 2.85 -21.37
N PRO A 51 20.97 3.42 -22.60
CA PRO A 51 19.92 3.25 -23.60
C PRO A 51 19.73 1.78 -24.01
N GLU A 52 20.81 1.01 -24.06
CA GLU A 52 20.78 -0.40 -24.47
C GLU A 52 20.03 -1.26 -23.45
N ARG A 53 20.15 -0.92 -22.16
CA ARG A 53 19.50 -1.65 -21.06
C ARG A 53 18.11 -1.14 -20.71
N THR A 54 17.77 0.09 -21.11
CA THR A 54 16.52 0.78 -20.75
C THR A 54 15.28 -0.08 -21.04
N LYS A 55 15.18 -0.67 -22.23
CA LYS A 55 14.02 -1.49 -22.62
C LYS A 55 13.86 -2.72 -21.72
N VAL A 56 14.97 -3.36 -21.39
CA VAL A 56 14.98 -4.57 -20.57
C VAL A 56 14.60 -4.23 -19.13
N MET A 57 15.16 -3.16 -18.56
CA MET A 57 14.88 -2.78 -17.16
C MET A 57 13.44 -2.30 -16.97
N LYS A 58 12.87 -1.56 -17.93
CA LYS A 58 11.44 -1.22 -17.91
C LYS A 58 10.55 -2.47 -17.91
N LYS A 59 10.92 -3.49 -18.69
CA LYS A 59 10.17 -4.77 -18.70
C LYS A 59 10.28 -5.51 -17.36
N PHE A 60 11.46 -5.55 -16.75
CA PHE A 60 11.63 -6.17 -15.42
C PHE A 60 10.88 -5.41 -14.33
N LYS A 61 10.93 -4.06 -14.34
CA LYS A 61 10.16 -3.20 -13.44
C LYS A 61 8.66 -3.55 -13.52
N SER A 62 8.11 -3.56 -14.74
CA SER A 62 6.70 -3.92 -14.96
C SER A 62 6.36 -5.34 -14.50
N LEU A 63 7.21 -6.34 -14.74
CA LEU A 63 6.92 -7.72 -14.35
C LEU A 63 7.05 -7.99 -12.84
N ILE A 64 7.97 -7.30 -12.16
CA ILE A 64 8.20 -7.48 -10.72
C ILE A 64 7.14 -6.72 -9.92
N PHE A 65 6.88 -5.46 -10.27
CA PHE A 65 6.01 -4.57 -9.50
C PHE A 65 4.56 -4.59 -9.99
N GLY A 66 4.32 -4.95 -11.26
CA GLY A 66 2.96 -5.00 -11.81
C GLY A 66 2.24 -3.65 -11.67
N ALA A 67 1.00 -3.69 -11.20
CA ALA A 67 0.16 -2.52 -10.96
C ALA A 67 0.31 -1.93 -9.55
N ILE A 68 1.39 -2.23 -8.82
CA ILE A 68 1.57 -1.74 -7.44
C ILE A 68 1.68 -0.20 -7.37
N GLU A 69 2.21 0.43 -8.42
CA GLU A 69 2.32 1.89 -8.53
C GLU A 69 0.93 2.53 -8.65
N ASP A 70 0.04 1.93 -9.44
CA ASP A 70 -1.36 2.38 -9.52
C ASP A 70 -2.03 2.21 -8.14
N VAL A 71 -1.88 1.05 -7.50
CA VAL A 71 -2.40 0.80 -6.14
C VAL A 71 -1.90 1.88 -5.16
N TYR A 72 -0.60 2.20 -5.18
CA TYR A 72 -0.03 3.29 -4.36
C TYR A 72 -0.69 4.65 -4.63
N ILE A 73 -0.84 5.02 -5.90
CA ILE A 73 -1.45 6.30 -6.29
C ILE A 73 -2.90 6.38 -5.81
N TYR A 74 -3.70 5.32 -5.96
CA TYR A 74 -5.09 5.31 -5.52
C TYR A 74 -5.21 5.38 -4.00
N HIS A 75 -4.40 4.61 -3.27
CA HIS A 75 -4.44 4.64 -1.81
C HIS A 75 -4.00 6.00 -1.24
N THR A 76 -2.92 6.58 -1.77
CA THR A 76 -2.38 7.86 -1.30
C THR A 76 -3.28 9.06 -1.63
N ASN A 77 -3.86 9.09 -2.83
CA ASN A 77 -4.56 10.28 -3.33
C ASN A 77 -6.09 10.22 -3.18
N ILE A 78 -6.66 9.03 -3.01
CA ILE A 78 -8.12 8.84 -2.99
C ILE A 78 -8.57 8.18 -1.68
N ILE A 79 -8.08 6.97 -1.37
CA ILE A 79 -8.59 6.21 -0.22
C ILE A 79 -8.20 6.86 1.10
N TYR A 80 -6.91 7.05 1.36
CA TYR A 80 -6.42 7.58 2.63
C TYR A 80 -6.97 8.98 2.97
N PRO A 81 -7.00 9.96 2.04
CA PRO A 81 -7.61 11.27 2.31
C PRO A 81 -9.11 11.19 2.66
N ASP A 82 -9.87 10.34 1.97
CA ASP A 82 -11.29 10.16 2.25
C ASP A 82 -11.52 9.53 3.63
N LEU A 83 -10.68 8.57 4.03
CA LEU A 83 -10.72 7.95 5.35
C LEU A 83 -10.38 8.95 6.47
N ILE A 84 -9.35 9.77 6.29
CA ILE A 84 -9.00 10.84 7.25
C ILE A 84 -10.14 11.86 7.38
N ALA A 85 -10.89 12.13 6.29
CA ALA A 85 -12.03 13.05 6.32
C ALA A 85 -13.23 12.51 7.12
N ILE A 86 -13.37 11.18 7.26
CA ILE A 86 -14.37 10.56 8.14
C ILE A 86 -14.04 10.87 9.61
N ASN A 87 -12.76 10.75 9.99
CA ASN A 87 -12.32 10.92 11.38
C ASN A 87 -12.35 12.38 11.88
N LYS A 88 -12.28 13.37 10.97
CA LYS A 88 -12.23 14.81 11.32
C LYS A 88 -13.59 15.48 11.50
N LYS A 89 -14.69 14.85 11.08
CA LYS A 89 -16.04 15.44 11.14
C LYS A 89 -16.78 14.85 12.34
N ASP A 90 -16.68 15.53 13.48
CA ASP A 90 -17.09 15.18 14.87
C ASP A 90 -18.56 14.76 15.12
N GLU A 91 -19.15 13.90 14.30
CA GLU A 91 -20.41 13.22 14.64
C GLU A 91 -20.20 11.73 14.40
N ILE A 92 -19.82 11.02 15.47
CA ILE A 92 -19.68 9.57 15.58
C ILE A 92 -19.05 8.93 14.33
N PRO A 93 -17.73 8.65 14.35
CA PRO A 93 -17.12 7.76 13.37
C PRO A 93 -17.96 6.49 13.25
N SER A 94 -18.72 6.39 12.16
CA SER A 94 -19.64 5.28 11.94
C SER A 94 -19.06 4.38 10.88
N VAL A 95 -18.99 3.09 11.20
CA VAL A 95 -18.62 2.03 10.25
C VAL A 95 -19.47 2.12 8.97
N LYS A 96 -20.70 2.63 9.07
CA LYS A 96 -21.57 2.90 7.92
C LYS A 96 -20.95 3.91 6.95
N LYS A 97 -20.39 5.02 7.44
CA LYS A 97 -19.80 6.07 6.60
C LYS A 97 -18.51 5.59 5.95
N PHE A 98 -17.73 4.77 6.66
CA PHE A 98 -16.61 4.04 6.07
C PHE A 98 -17.09 3.15 4.91
N ALA A 99 -18.12 2.33 5.13
CA ALA A 99 -18.68 1.47 4.08
C ALA A 99 -19.18 2.28 2.88
N GLU A 100 -19.84 3.42 3.09
CA GLU A 100 -20.28 4.33 2.02
C GLU A 100 -19.10 4.90 1.23
N VAL A 101 -18.04 5.36 1.91
CA VAL A 101 -16.82 5.86 1.25
C VAL A 101 -16.19 4.77 0.39
N ILE A 102 -15.97 3.58 0.93
CA ILE A 102 -15.37 2.47 0.19
C ILE A 102 -16.26 2.05 -0.99
N ALA A 103 -17.58 1.96 -0.80
CA ALA A 103 -18.52 1.63 -1.88
C ALA A 103 -18.48 2.66 -3.03
N ASN A 104 -18.31 3.94 -2.71
CA ASN A 104 -18.18 5.01 -3.69
C ASN A 104 -16.83 5.02 -4.42
N ARG A 105 -15.81 4.33 -3.88
CA ARG A 105 -14.46 4.23 -4.45
C ARG A 105 -14.14 2.85 -5.01
N LYS A 106 -15.15 2.07 -5.40
CA LYS A 106 -14.97 0.71 -5.92
C LYS A 106 -14.00 0.62 -7.11
N ASP A 107 -13.96 1.67 -7.95
CA ASP A 107 -13.09 1.81 -9.11
C ASP A 107 -11.61 2.00 -8.72
N ALA A 108 -11.33 2.54 -7.54
CA ALA A 108 -9.98 2.63 -7.00
C ALA A 108 -9.35 1.24 -6.71
N PHE A 109 -10.17 0.18 -6.71
CA PHE A 109 -9.70 -1.20 -6.53
C PHE A 109 -9.47 -1.96 -7.85
N ASP A 110 -9.81 -1.39 -9.01
CA ASP A 110 -9.59 -2.02 -10.31
C ASP A 110 -8.13 -2.46 -10.56
N PRO A 111 -7.09 -1.69 -10.13
CA PRO A 111 -5.70 -2.11 -10.29
C PRO A 111 -5.35 -3.43 -9.60
N TYR A 112 -6.10 -3.85 -8.57
CA TYR A 112 -5.86 -5.10 -7.88
C TYR A 112 -6.07 -6.32 -8.77
N ALA A 113 -6.95 -6.25 -9.77
CA ALA A 113 -7.13 -7.32 -10.73
C ALA A 113 -5.83 -7.60 -11.49
N PHE A 114 -5.17 -6.55 -11.97
CA PHE A 114 -3.89 -6.66 -12.68
C PHE A 114 -2.74 -7.04 -11.75
N TYR A 115 -2.72 -6.51 -10.53
CA TYR A 115 -1.72 -6.87 -9.52
C TYR A 115 -1.77 -8.38 -9.18
N VAL A 116 -2.96 -8.91 -8.94
CA VAL A 116 -3.15 -10.34 -8.63
C VAL A 116 -2.77 -11.22 -9.82
N GLN A 117 -3.14 -10.83 -11.05
CA GLN A 117 -2.76 -11.54 -12.27
C GLN A 117 -1.25 -11.56 -12.49
N GLY A 118 -0.53 -10.48 -12.17
CA GLY A 118 0.92 -10.38 -12.30
C GLY A 118 1.71 -11.12 -11.22
N ARG A 119 1.09 -11.41 -10.06
CA ARG A 119 1.76 -11.98 -8.88
C ARG A 119 2.52 -13.29 -9.13
N PRO A 120 2.00 -14.28 -9.89
CA PRO A 120 2.75 -15.51 -10.17
C PRO A 120 4.06 -15.25 -10.94
N ALA A 121 4.02 -14.38 -11.95
CA ALA A 121 5.18 -14.03 -12.76
C ALA A 121 6.22 -13.27 -11.93
N SER A 122 5.78 -12.29 -11.13
CA SER A 122 6.63 -11.56 -10.19
C SER A 122 7.33 -12.52 -9.22
N LYS A 123 6.57 -13.41 -8.56
CA LYS A 123 7.12 -14.42 -7.64
C LYS A 123 8.12 -15.34 -8.31
N MET A 124 7.84 -15.81 -9.53
CA MET A 124 8.76 -16.68 -10.27
C MET A 124 10.07 -15.96 -10.60
N LEU A 125 9.99 -14.70 -11.04
CA LEU A 125 11.18 -13.89 -11.34
C LEU A 125 12.01 -13.62 -10.09
N LEU A 126 11.36 -13.28 -8.97
CA LEU A 126 12.04 -13.11 -7.70
C LEU A 126 12.68 -14.42 -7.25
N ALA A 127 11.96 -15.55 -7.26
CA ALA A 127 12.49 -16.85 -6.87
C ALA A 127 13.66 -17.31 -7.74
N TYR A 128 13.57 -17.13 -9.06
CA TYR A 128 14.65 -17.46 -9.99
C TYR A 128 15.89 -16.61 -9.73
N ASN A 129 15.72 -15.31 -9.47
CA ASN A 129 16.82 -14.39 -9.19
C ASN A 129 17.35 -14.48 -7.75
N LEU A 130 16.56 -14.93 -6.78
CA LEU A 130 16.99 -15.20 -5.40
C LEU A 130 17.71 -16.55 -5.30
N GLY A 131 17.30 -17.55 -6.09
CA GLY A 131 18.03 -18.81 -6.26
C GLY A 131 19.36 -18.64 -7.00
N GLN A 132 19.47 -17.60 -7.83
CA GLN A 132 20.72 -17.12 -8.43
C GLN A 132 21.31 -16.01 -7.55
N HIS A 133 21.98 -16.39 -6.45
CA HIS A 133 22.66 -15.57 -5.41
C HIS A 133 23.50 -14.34 -5.83
N LYS A 134 23.52 -13.94 -7.12
CA LYS A 134 24.24 -12.79 -7.69
C LYS A 134 23.43 -11.49 -7.69
N SER A 135 22.11 -11.52 -7.78
CA SER A 135 21.28 -10.30 -7.85
C SER A 135 21.20 -9.56 -6.51
N LEU A 136 21.06 -10.28 -5.40
CA LEU A 136 21.17 -9.73 -4.04
C LEU A 136 22.54 -9.12 -3.78
N LYS A 137 23.63 -9.72 -4.29
CA LYS A 137 24.97 -9.12 -4.18
C LYS A 137 25.09 -7.80 -4.93
N LEU A 138 24.35 -7.61 -6.02
CA LEU A 138 24.32 -6.35 -6.77
C LEU A 138 23.51 -5.28 -6.04
N ILE A 139 22.40 -5.68 -5.40
CA ILE A 139 21.59 -4.79 -4.55
C ILE A 139 22.37 -4.43 -3.29
N ASP A 140 22.96 -5.39 -2.57
CA ASP A 140 23.82 -5.16 -1.41
C ASP A 140 25.06 -4.30 -1.77
N ALA A 141 25.65 -4.51 -2.97
CA ALA A 141 26.74 -3.66 -3.46
C ALA A 141 26.27 -2.24 -3.80
N ALA A 142 25.07 -2.08 -4.37
CA ALA A 142 24.48 -0.77 -4.67
C ALA A 142 24.05 -0.01 -3.41
N LEU A 143 23.56 -0.72 -2.38
CA LEU A 143 23.22 -0.15 -1.08
C LEU A 143 24.49 0.17 -0.27
N SER A 144 25.51 -0.69 -0.32
CA SER A 144 26.81 -0.45 0.34
C SER A 144 27.63 0.66 -0.32
N SER A 145 27.49 0.89 -1.63
CA SER A 145 28.20 1.97 -2.33
C SER A 145 27.58 3.34 -2.04
N LYS A 146 26.26 3.42 -1.87
CA LYS A 146 25.57 4.66 -1.42
C LYS A 146 26.00 5.09 -0.01
N ASN A 147 26.25 4.15 0.90
CA ASN A 147 26.71 4.47 2.27
C ASN A 147 28.19 4.87 2.37
N LYS A 148 29.01 4.58 1.36
CA LYS A 148 30.42 5.02 1.31
C LYS A 148 30.62 6.41 0.68
N ALA A 149 29.62 6.95 -0.01
CA ALA A 149 29.68 8.28 -0.62
C ALA A 149 29.29 9.41 0.35
N ALA A 150 29.05 9.08 1.64
CA ALA A 150 28.58 10.01 2.67
C ALA A 150 29.64 10.33 3.76
N PHE A 151 30.92 10.01 3.54
CA PHE A 151 32.05 10.41 4.40
C PHE A 151 33.21 10.96 3.59
#